data_AF-A0A1Q6CHV5-F1
#
_entry.id   AF-A0A1Q6CHV5-F1
#
_cell.length_a   1.000
_cell.length_b   1.000
_cell.length_c   1.000
_cell.angle_alpha   90.00
_cell.angle_beta   90.00
_cell.angle_gamma   90.00
#
_symmetry.space_group_name_H-M   'P 1'
#
loop_
_entity.id
_entity.type
_entity.pdbx_description
1 polymer ?
#
loop_
_entity_poly.entity_id
_entity_poly.type
_entity_poly.pdbx_seq_one_letter_code
_entity_poly.pdbx_strand_id
1 'polypeptide(L)'
;MNNIRIVVALTLLMVSYGLQAKKNCSSYETKLNNIQSKQRQGYSASQGVKLAKQERAAYSRWWDCKRGNLKKATKKAKGDNKGLKRQFKQKSPITLTAVKPLTNNVRIKAKYQGAKQQAWLDFYQPLAICKSPKKLSTFAKCLKDEQRQQLLFEQQ
;
A
#
# COMPACT_ATOMS: atom_id res chain seq x y z
N MET A 1 -61.38 4.29 33.97
CA MET A 1 -60.48 5.26 33.29
C MET A 1 -59.07 5.32 33.87
N ASN A 2 -58.86 5.16 35.18
CA ASN A 2 -57.51 5.16 35.78
C ASN A 2 -56.60 4.03 35.29
N ASN A 3 -57.15 2.82 35.10
CA ASN A 3 -56.35 1.65 34.69
C ASN A 3 -55.79 1.83 33.27
N ILE A 4 -56.55 2.48 32.37
CA ILE A 4 -56.10 2.79 31.01
C ILE A 4 -54.99 3.85 31.05
N ARG A 5 -55.10 4.87 31.92
CA ARG A 5 -54.05 5.89 32.10
C ARG A 5 -52.75 5.30 32.65
N ILE A 6 -52.85 4.34 33.58
CA ILE A 6 -51.69 3.64 34.15
C ILE A 6 -51.01 2.76 33.10
N VAL A 7 -51.78 2.00 32.30
CA VAL A 7 -51.23 1.16 31.23
C VAL A 7 -50.53 2.00 30.16
N VAL A 8 -51.14 3.14 29.75
CA VAL A 8 -50.52 4.06 28.79
C VAL A 8 -49.23 4.66 29.34
N ALA A 9 -49.21 5.06 30.62
CA ALA A 9 -48.00 5.58 31.27
C ALA A 9 -46.87 4.55 31.36
N LEU A 10 -47.18 3.28 31.66
CA LEU A 10 -46.20 2.19 31.71
C LEU A 10 -45.64 1.83 30.32
N THR A 11 -46.48 1.85 29.28
CA THR A 11 -46.00 1.62 27.90
C THR A 11 -45.09 2.74 27.38
N LEU A 12 -45.34 4.00 27.76
CA LEU A 12 -44.50 5.13 27.35
C LEU A 12 -43.11 5.07 28.00
N LEU A 13 -43.04 4.55 29.23
CA LEU A 13 -41.80 4.44 30.00
C LEU A 13 -40.86 3.38 29.42
N MET A 14 -41.37 2.30 28.81
CA MET A 14 -40.52 1.25 28.21
C MET A 14 -39.86 1.65 26.88
N VAL A 15 -40.39 2.65 26.17
CA VAL A 15 -39.84 3.11 24.87
C VAL A 15 -38.57 3.98 25.05
N SER A 16 -38.35 4.55 26.24
CA SER A 16 -37.26 5.50 26.50
C SER A 16 -35.94 4.85 26.98
N TYR A 17 -35.90 3.55 27.25
CA TYR A 17 -34.69 2.88 27.78
C TYR A 17 -33.66 2.44 26.71
N GLY A 18 -33.83 2.83 25.45
CA GLY A 18 -33.00 2.37 24.32
C GLY A 18 -31.76 3.20 23.97
N LEU A 19 -31.44 4.28 24.69
CA LEU A 19 -30.26 5.10 24.37
C LEU A 19 -29.01 4.57 25.07
N GLN A 20 -28.53 3.43 24.60
CA GLN A 20 -27.18 2.94 24.91
C GLN A 20 -26.17 4.00 24.46
N ALA A 21 -25.48 4.62 25.42
CA ALA A 21 -24.45 5.62 25.17
C ALA A 21 -23.38 5.06 24.22
N LYS A 22 -23.48 5.39 22.94
CA LYS A 22 -22.54 4.98 21.89
C LYS A 22 -21.17 5.53 22.30
N LYS A 23 -20.20 4.65 22.57
CA LYS A 23 -18.83 5.10 22.87
C LYS A 23 -18.37 5.99 21.71
N ASN A 24 -17.98 7.24 22.01
CA ASN A 24 -17.63 8.24 20.99
C ASN A 24 -16.32 7.84 20.28
N CYS A 25 -16.41 6.95 19.29
CA CYS A 25 -15.29 6.47 18.48
C CYS A 25 -14.88 7.42 17.35
N SER A 26 -15.55 8.58 17.24
CA SER A 26 -15.33 9.59 16.20
C SER A 26 -13.87 10.05 16.12
N SER A 27 -13.18 10.18 17.26
CA SER A 27 -11.76 10.55 17.27
C SER A 27 -10.87 9.54 16.53
N TYR A 28 -11.11 8.23 16.71
CA TYR A 28 -10.34 7.18 16.03
C TYR A 28 -10.65 7.13 14.54
N GLU A 29 -11.89 7.40 14.16
CA GLU A 29 -12.34 7.48 12.78
C GLU A 29 -11.70 8.66 12.03
N THR A 30 -11.72 9.86 12.63
CA THR A 30 -11.06 11.03 12.05
C THR A 30 -9.56 10.78 11.83
N LYS A 31 -8.91 10.06 12.76
CA LYS A 31 -7.50 9.68 12.61
C LYS A 31 -7.27 8.72 11.43
N LEU A 32 -8.14 7.74 11.26
CA LEU A 32 -8.09 6.82 10.12
C LEU A 32 -8.28 7.58 8.81
N ASN A 33 -9.29 8.45 8.74
CA ASN A 33 -9.60 9.27 7.57
C ASN A 33 -8.44 10.21 7.20
N ASN A 34 -7.75 10.78 8.19
CA ASN A 34 -6.56 11.60 7.93
C ASN A 34 -5.43 10.81 7.27
N ILE A 35 -5.17 9.57 7.74
CA ILE A 35 -4.14 8.70 7.16
C ILE A 35 -4.54 8.28 5.74
N GLN A 36 -5.80 7.96 5.50
CA GLN A 36 -6.30 7.63 4.17
C GLN A 36 -6.24 8.82 3.21
N SER A 37 -6.53 10.04 3.69
CA SER A 37 -6.34 11.25 2.91
C SER A 37 -4.89 11.43 2.48
N LYS A 38 -3.93 11.17 3.38
CA LYS A 38 -2.49 11.18 3.06
C LYS A 38 -2.10 10.08 2.07
N GLN A 39 -2.81 8.95 2.04
CA GLN A 39 -2.55 7.92 1.04
C GLN A 39 -3.08 8.31 -0.36
N ARG A 40 -4.10 9.17 -0.43
CA ARG A 40 -4.61 9.71 -1.71
C ARG A 40 -3.71 10.81 -2.29
N GLN A 41 -2.87 11.42 -1.46
CA GLN A 41 -1.87 12.39 -1.88
C GLN A 41 -0.59 11.61 -2.25
N GLY A 42 -0.17 11.67 -3.52
CA GLY A 42 0.97 10.89 -4.01
C GLY A 42 2.20 10.95 -3.08
N TYR A 43 2.83 9.81 -2.82
CA TYR A 43 3.91 9.67 -1.84
C TYR A 43 5.06 8.78 -2.36
N SER A 44 6.23 8.90 -1.75
CA SER A 44 7.37 8.02 -2.05
C SER A 44 7.15 6.59 -1.50
N ALA A 45 7.77 5.58 -2.11
CA ALA A 45 7.63 4.18 -1.70
C ALA A 45 7.91 3.95 -0.18
N SER A 46 8.91 4.63 0.37
CA SER A 46 9.25 4.52 1.80
C SER A 46 8.19 5.14 2.72
N GLN A 47 7.53 6.21 2.28
CA GLN A 47 6.42 6.84 3.00
C GLN A 47 5.18 5.95 2.93
N GLY A 48 4.93 5.28 1.80
CA GLY A 48 3.83 4.33 1.64
C GLY A 48 3.87 3.19 2.67
N VAL A 49 5.03 2.57 2.88
CA VAL A 49 5.19 1.51 3.89
C VAL A 49 4.89 2.03 5.30
N LYS A 50 5.31 3.26 5.62
CA LYS A 50 5.03 3.89 6.92
C LYS A 50 3.54 4.18 7.08
N LEU A 51 2.89 4.76 6.06
CA LEU A 51 1.46 5.07 6.06
C LEU A 51 0.62 3.81 6.20
N ALA A 52 0.96 2.72 5.50
CA ALA A 52 0.26 1.44 5.63
C ALA A 52 0.35 0.85 7.05
N LYS A 53 1.51 0.99 7.71
CA LYS A 53 1.67 0.57 9.11
C LYS A 53 0.82 1.43 10.05
N GLN A 54 0.78 2.74 9.83
CA GLN A 54 -0.02 3.67 10.62
C GLN A 54 -1.53 3.41 10.43
N GLU A 55 -1.96 3.15 9.20
CA GLU A 55 -3.34 2.84 8.86
C GLU A 55 -3.81 1.57 9.57
N ARG A 56 -3.07 0.45 9.45
CA ARG A 56 -3.42 -0.80 10.16
C ARG A 56 -3.60 -0.58 11.67
N ALA A 57 -2.71 0.20 12.29
CA ALA A 57 -2.79 0.49 13.72
C ALA A 57 -3.99 1.40 14.06
N ALA A 58 -4.31 2.39 13.22
CA ALA A 58 -5.47 3.26 13.40
C ALA A 58 -6.78 2.49 13.20
N TYR A 59 -6.85 1.65 12.15
CA TYR A 59 -7.98 0.79 11.84
C TYR A 59 -8.28 -0.19 12.98
N SER A 60 -7.26 -0.91 13.48
CA SER A 60 -7.43 -1.81 14.63
C SER A 60 -8.02 -1.09 15.83
N ARG A 61 -7.54 0.12 16.17
CA ARG A 61 -8.05 0.89 17.31
C ARG A 61 -9.48 1.38 17.11
N TRP A 62 -9.80 1.86 15.92
CA TRP A 62 -11.17 2.25 15.57
C TRP A 62 -12.11 1.04 15.65
N TRP A 63 -11.68 -0.12 15.15
CA TRP A 63 -12.44 -1.37 15.21
C TRP A 63 -12.61 -1.89 16.64
N ASP A 64 -11.57 -1.82 17.47
CA ASP A 64 -11.64 -2.16 18.89
C ASP A 64 -12.56 -1.21 19.65
N CYS A 65 -12.58 0.08 19.29
CA CYS A 65 -13.53 1.05 19.84
C CYS A 65 -14.98 0.67 19.51
N LYS A 66 -15.26 0.39 18.24
CA LYS A 66 -16.57 -0.04 17.73
C LYS A 66 -17.07 -1.30 18.44
N ARG A 67 -16.19 -2.27 18.69
CA ARG A 67 -16.51 -3.52 19.40
C ARG A 67 -16.54 -3.38 20.93
N GLY A 68 -16.22 -2.21 21.47
CA GLY A 68 -16.14 -1.99 22.92
C GLY A 68 -14.89 -2.56 23.61
N ASN A 69 -13.98 -3.18 22.85
CA ASN A 69 -12.77 -3.89 23.30
C ASN A 69 -11.52 -2.99 23.36
N LEU A 70 -11.71 -1.69 23.58
CA LEU A 70 -10.60 -0.74 23.59
C LEU A 70 -9.69 -1.03 24.80
N LYS A 71 -8.53 -1.66 24.54
CA LYS A 71 -7.53 -1.89 25.60
C LYS A 71 -7.05 -0.53 26.12
N LYS A 72 -7.09 -0.34 27.45
CA LYS A 72 -6.55 0.86 28.09
C LYS A 72 -5.12 1.07 27.60
N ALA A 73 -4.80 2.28 27.16
CA ALA A 73 -3.47 2.62 26.73
C ALA A 73 -2.52 2.38 27.91
N THR A 74 -1.71 1.32 27.85
CA THR A 74 -0.55 1.20 28.71
C THR A 74 0.34 2.39 28.39
N LYS A 75 0.53 3.28 29.37
CA LYS A 75 1.51 4.37 29.25
C LYS A 75 2.82 3.72 28.85
N LYS A 76 3.26 3.95 27.61
CA LYS A 76 4.62 3.59 27.25
C LYS A 76 5.49 4.38 28.20
N ALA A 77 6.24 3.69 29.05
CA ALA A 77 7.32 4.31 29.80
C ALA A 77 8.13 5.12 28.78
N LYS A 78 8.40 6.39 29.10
CA LYS A 78 9.39 7.20 28.39
C LYS A 78 10.70 6.41 28.55
N GLY A 79 10.99 5.54 27.59
CA GLY A 79 12.30 4.93 27.49
C GLY A 79 13.26 6.07 27.25
N ASP A 80 14.21 6.24 28.15
CA ASP A 80 15.28 7.20 28.01
C ASP A 80 15.83 7.12 26.58
N ASN A 81 16.05 8.29 25.98
CA ASN A 81 16.81 8.44 24.74
C ASN A 81 18.29 8.07 25.01
N LYS A 82 18.58 6.86 25.48
CA LYS A 82 19.87 6.23 25.19
C LYS A 82 19.83 5.92 23.71
N GLY A 83 20.39 6.84 22.92
CA GLY A 83 20.54 6.66 21.49
C GLY A 83 21.03 5.24 21.22
N LEU A 84 20.17 4.43 20.59
CA LEU A 84 20.62 3.18 20.00
C LEU A 84 21.69 3.60 19.00
N LYS A 85 22.97 3.47 19.40
CA LYS A 85 24.07 3.41 18.46
C LYS A 85 23.66 2.32 17.47
N ARG A 86 23.27 2.73 16.26
CA ARG A 86 23.03 1.80 15.16
C ARG A 86 24.38 1.15 14.89
N GLN A 87 24.65 0.05 15.58
CA GLN A 87 25.61 -0.93 15.08
C GLN A 87 25.01 -1.41 13.76
N PHE A 88 25.56 -0.88 12.67
CA PHE A 88 25.41 -1.51 11.38
C PHE A 88 26.05 -2.90 11.54
N LYS A 89 25.25 -3.91 11.90
CA LYS A 89 25.63 -5.29 11.67
C LYS A 89 25.89 -5.37 10.17
N GLN A 90 27.15 -5.50 9.79
CA GLN A 90 27.51 -5.89 8.45
C GLN A 90 26.73 -7.17 8.18
N LYS A 91 25.74 -7.08 7.27
CA LYS A 91 25.04 -8.26 6.81
C LYS A 91 26.12 -9.11 6.17
N SER A 92 26.29 -10.34 6.67
CA SER A 92 27.04 -11.37 5.97
C SER A 92 26.61 -11.37 4.50
N PRO A 93 27.53 -11.63 3.55
CA PRO A 93 27.19 -11.70 2.13
C PRO A 93 25.98 -12.61 1.98
N ILE A 94 24.89 -12.06 1.43
CA ILE A 94 23.70 -12.83 1.10
C ILE A 94 24.17 -13.87 0.10
N THR A 95 24.30 -15.13 0.54
CA THR A 95 24.45 -16.25 -0.37
C THR A 95 23.18 -16.27 -1.20
N LEU A 96 23.28 -15.84 -2.46
CA LEU A 96 22.21 -15.96 -3.43
C LEU A 96 21.97 -17.45 -3.63
N THR A 97 21.03 -18.02 -2.87
CA THR A 97 20.51 -19.33 -3.20
C THR A 97 19.88 -19.22 -4.58
N ALA A 98 20.27 -20.13 -5.46
CA ALA A 98 19.75 -20.20 -6.81
C ALA A 98 18.22 -20.14 -6.76
N VAL A 99 17.67 -19.04 -7.26
CA VAL A 99 16.23 -18.86 -7.35
C VAL A 99 15.73 -19.97 -8.26
N LYS A 100 14.77 -20.78 -7.78
CA LYS A 100 14.14 -21.80 -8.62
C LYS A 100 13.68 -21.14 -9.92
N PRO A 101 13.99 -21.72 -11.10
CA PRO A 101 13.53 -21.16 -12.36
C PRO A 101 12.03 -21.00 -12.30
N LEU A 102 11.53 -19.86 -12.76
CA LEU A 102 10.11 -19.54 -12.78
C LEU A 102 9.42 -20.56 -13.71
N THR A 103 8.81 -21.61 -13.15
CA THR A 103 8.16 -22.72 -13.88
C THR A 103 6.78 -22.35 -14.42
N ASN A 104 6.35 -21.10 -14.27
CA ASN A 104 5.10 -20.65 -14.86
C ASN A 104 5.31 -20.56 -16.36
N ASN A 105 4.43 -21.20 -17.14
CA ASN A 105 4.33 -21.13 -18.61
C ASN A 105 4.03 -19.70 -19.08
N VAL A 106 4.90 -18.74 -18.74
CA VAL A 106 4.83 -17.36 -19.20
C VAL A 106 5.36 -17.37 -20.62
N ARG A 107 4.43 -17.54 -21.57
CA ARG A 107 4.72 -17.35 -22.99
C ARG A 107 4.92 -15.87 -23.25
N ILE A 108 6.17 -15.40 -23.11
CA ILE A 108 6.56 -14.06 -23.53
C ILE A 108 6.45 -14.02 -25.06
N LYS A 109 5.40 -13.39 -25.58
CA LYS A 109 5.24 -13.19 -27.02
C LYS A 109 6.04 -11.95 -27.42
N ALA A 110 6.96 -12.12 -28.38
CA ALA A 110 7.62 -11.00 -29.01
C ALA A 110 6.62 -10.19 -29.86
N LYS A 111 6.89 -8.89 -30.05
CA LYS A 111 6.07 -7.98 -30.86
C LYS A 111 6.04 -8.40 -32.33
N TYR A 112 7.17 -8.90 -32.84
CA TYR A 112 7.30 -9.47 -34.19
C TYR A 112 7.65 -10.95 -34.09
N GLN A 113 7.31 -11.72 -35.13
CA GLN A 113 7.56 -13.15 -35.22
C GLN A 113 8.19 -13.51 -36.56
N GLY A 114 8.90 -14.64 -36.61
CA GLY A 114 9.48 -15.19 -37.84
C GLY A 114 10.47 -14.22 -38.50
N ALA A 115 10.40 -14.10 -39.83
CA ALA A 115 11.30 -13.25 -40.61
C ALA A 115 11.25 -11.76 -40.18
N LYS A 116 10.08 -11.25 -39.78
CA LYS A 116 9.93 -9.86 -39.32
C LYS A 116 10.66 -9.62 -37.99
N GLN A 117 10.78 -10.66 -37.15
CA GLN A 117 11.58 -10.57 -35.93
C GLN A 117 13.07 -10.47 -36.26
N GLN A 118 13.56 -11.26 -37.19
CA GLN A 118 14.96 -11.19 -37.61
C GLN A 118 15.28 -9.83 -38.24
N ALA A 119 14.43 -9.35 -39.15
CA ALA A 119 14.57 -8.03 -39.75
C ALA A 119 14.55 -6.89 -38.70
N TRP A 120 13.71 -7.02 -37.66
CA TRP A 120 13.72 -6.08 -36.54
C TRP A 120 15.03 -6.13 -35.75
N LEU A 121 15.60 -7.31 -35.50
CA LEU A 121 16.89 -7.45 -34.81
C LEU A 121 18.05 -6.87 -35.62
N ASP A 122 17.99 -6.97 -36.95
CA ASP A 122 19.00 -6.41 -37.85
C ASP A 122 18.87 -4.88 -37.95
N PHE A 123 17.64 -4.36 -37.91
CA PHE A 123 17.34 -2.92 -37.97
C PHE A 123 17.61 -2.20 -36.63
N TYR A 124 17.27 -2.82 -35.50
CA TYR A 124 17.34 -2.21 -34.18
C TYR A 124 18.78 -2.13 -33.66
N GLN A 125 19.33 -0.92 -33.59
CA GLN A 125 20.68 -0.67 -33.08
C GLN A 125 20.64 0.13 -31.78
N PRO A 126 20.69 -0.53 -30.60
CA PRO A 126 20.71 0.16 -29.33
C PRO A 126 22.08 0.78 -29.04
N LEU A 127 22.07 2.00 -28.52
CA LEU A 127 23.26 2.64 -27.95
C LEU A 127 23.86 1.77 -26.83
N ALA A 128 25.19 1.75 -26.69
CA ALA A 128 25.87 0.94 -25.66
C ALA A 128 25.36 1.22 -24.23
N ILE A 129 24.93 2.46 -23.98
CA ILE A 129 24.36 2.90 -22.71
C ILE A 129 23.03 2.17 -22.39
N CYS A 130 22.29 1.76 -23.41
CA CYS A 130 21.00 1.08 -23.30
C CYS A 130 21.14 -0.42 -23.01
N LYS A 131 22.31 -1.02 -23.26
CA LYS A 131 22.58 -2.41 -22.87
C LYS A 131 22.60 -2.59 -21.35
N SER A 132 23.01 -1.56 -20.60
CA SER A 132 23.09 -1.61 -19.13
C SER A 132 22.92 -0.21 -18.51
N PRO A 133 21.69 0.32 -18.45
CA PRO A 133 21.44 1.65 -17.92
C PRO A 133 21.58 1.68 -16.39
N LYS A 134 22.53 2.47 -15.87
CA LYS A 134 22.75 2.65 -14.42
C LYS A 134 21.70 3.54 -13.73
N LYS A 135 21.02 4.39 -14.49
CA LYS A 135 20.04 5.37 -13.98
C LYS A 135 18.69 5.15 -14.65
N LEU A 136 17.61 5.32 -13.88
CA LEU A 136 16.24 5.18 -14.38
C LEU A 136 15.93 6.18 -15.52
N SER A 137 16.47 7.39 -15.46
CA SER A 137 16.31 8.38 -16.53
C SER A 137 16.92 7.93 -17.86
N THR A 138 18.08 7.27 -17.80
CA THR A 138 18.75 6.69 -18.97
C THR A 138 17.93 5.53 -19.53
N PHE A 139 17.39 4.66 -18.66
CA PHE A 139 16.48 3.60 -19.08
C PHE A 139 15.24 4.15 -19.79
N ALA A 140 14.61 5.20 -19.24
CA ALA A 140 13.44 5.83 -19.87
C ALA A 140 13.77 6.45 -21.25
N LYS A 141 14.98 6.99 -21.43
CA LYS A 141 15.44 7.48 -22.74
C LYS A 141 15.55 6.33 -23.75
N CYS A 142 16.14 5.20 -23.35
CA CYS A 142 16.29 4.03 -24.21
C CYS A 142 14.92 3.47 -24.66
N LEU A 143 13.94 3.41 -23.76
CA LEU A 143 12.59 2.98 -24.12
C LEU A 143 11.94 3.90 -25.17
N LYS A 144 12.08 5.22 -25.01
CA LYS A 144 11.54 6.17 -26.00
C LYS A 144 12.22 6.04 -27.36
N ASP A 145 13.52 5.76 -27.36
CA ASP A 145 14.28 5.59 -28.58
C ASP A 145 13.90 4.29 -29.31
N GLU A 146 13.75 3.18 -28.57
CA GLU A 146 13.22 1.93 -29.12
C GLU A 146 11.85 2.13 -29.76
N GLN A 147 10.94 2.84 -29.09
CA GLN A 147 9.62 3.16 -29.65
C GLN A 147 9.72 3.96 -30.95
N ARG A 148 10.63 4.95 -31.03
CA ARG A 148 10.85 5.72 -32.26
C ARG A 148 11.34 4.83 -33.40
N GLN A 149 12.32 3.96 -33.14
CA GLN A 149 12.84 3.04 -34.15
C GLN A 149 11.79 2.03 -34.59
N GLN A 150 10.92 1.57 -33.68
CA GLN A 150 9.79 0.71 -34.05
C GLN A 150 8.86 1.40 -35.03
N LEU A 151 8.52 2.67 -34.82
CA LEU A 151 7.67 3.43 -35.74
C LEU A 151 8.33 3.60 -37.11
N LEU A 152 9.64 3.85 -37.15
CA LEU A 152 10.38 3.95 -38.41
C LEU A 152 10.41 2.61 -39.17
N PHE A 153 10.61 1.50 -38.46
CA PHE A 153 10.57 0.17 -39.04
C PHE A 153 9.19 -0.24 -39.52
N GLU A 154 8.12 0.20 -38.85
CA GLU A 154 6.74 -0.05 -39.27
C GLU A 154 6.31 0.80 -40.48
N GLN A 155 7.04 1.89 -40.78
CA GLN A 155 6.82 2.73 -41.96
C GLN A 155 7.57 2.27 -43.21
N GLN A 156 8.47 1.29 -43.09
CA GLN A 156 9.17 0.64 -44.19
C GLN A 156 8.35 -0.53 -44.75
#